data_AF-A0A1B6FLG4-F1
#
_entry.id   AF-A0A1B6FLG4-F1
#
_cell.length_a   1.000
_cell.length_b   1.000
_cell.length_c   1.000
_cell.angle_alpha   90.00
_cell.angle_beta   90.00
_cell.angle_gamma   90.00
#
_symmetry.space_group_name_H-M   'P 1'
#
loop_
_entity.id
_entity.type
_entity.pdbx_description
1 polymer ?
#
loop_
_entity_poly.entity_id
_entity_poly.type
_entity_poly.pdbx_seq_one_letter_code
_entity_poly.pdbx_strand_id
1 'polypeptide(L)'
;TDGDTPLGSILTTGSSVQDLPVSQEKSLTHTLCAKTIYQLFDFLYRWLRETKQKIKPNEKSALSLQYDTLDEFLKKFSKLEISEGSYKCREYTRALLFLEEYITENPNTLQSYLPSLGAIYYHLHDPDSLRGIIAIHETEPTAQEMILFHEVTGKLQDAAACYERLGQENVGGEDLYKAMVQCYLGMDQPLTALQLAQGLLNSEQC
;
A
#
# COMPACT_ATOMS: atom_id res chain seq x y z
N THR A 1 1.72 18.41 14.25
CA THR A 1 0.46 17.72 13.91
C THR A 1 0.58 17.46 12.44
N ASP A 2 1.33 16.43 12.11
CA ASP A 2 1.81 16.18 10.76
C ASP A 2 1.36 14.76 10.47
N GLY A 3 0.30 14.66 9.68
CA GLY A 3 -0.23 13.40 9.22
C GLY A 3 0.75 12.83 8.21
N ASP A 4 1.44 11.77 8.62
CA ASP A 4 2.05 10.83 7.69
C ASP A 4 0.92 10.22 6.84
N THR A 5 0.55 10.91 5.76
CA THR A 5 -0.35 10.37 4.74
C THR A 5 0.32 9.14 4.12
N PRO A 6 -0.38 7.99 3.99
CA PRO A 6 0.18 6.74 3.47
C PRO A 6 0.84 6.84 2.08
N LEU A 7 0.53 7.93 1.36
CA LEU A 7 0.87 8.20 -0.04
C LEU A 7 2.33 8.63 -0.25
N GLY A 8 3.01 9.20 0.76
CA GLY A 8 4.43 9.58 0.64
C GLY A 8 5.37 8.38 0.48
N SER A 9 4.92 7.18 0.88
CA SER A 9 5.73 5.94 0.80
C SER A 9 5.76 5.29 -0.58
N ILE A 10 4.89 5.70 -1.50
CA ILE A 10 4.69 5.01 -2.79
C ILE A 10 5.77 5.41 -3.81
N LEU A 11 6.23 6.67 -3.76
CA LEU A 11 7.25 7.21 -4.67
C LEU A 11 8.67 6.66 -4.40
N THR A 12 8.91 5.97 -3.27
CA THR A 12 10.22 5.43 -2.89
C THR A 12 10.53 4.05 -3.53
N THR A 13 9.66 3.50 -4.37
CA THR A 13 9.84 2.13 -4.90
C THR A 13 10.68 2.06 -6.17
N GLY A 14 11.99 2.35 -6.03
CA GLY A 14 12.95 2.15 -7.11
C GLY A 14 14.39 2.26 -6.65
N SER A 15 14.84 1.36 -5.76
CA SER A 15 16.26 1.21 -5.41
C SER A 15 16.64 -0.27 -5.38
N SER A 16 17.53 -0.62 -6.31
CA SER A 16 18.23 -1.90 -6.43
C SER A 16 19.09 -2.17 -5.21
N VAL A 17 19.13 -3.45 -4.81
CA VAL A 17 19.96 -3.99 -3.73
C VAL A 17 21.43 -3.87 -4.11
N GLN A 18 22.20 -3.01 -3.43
CA GLN A 18 23.56 -3.30 -2.94
C GLN A 18 24.11 -2.09 -2.15
N ASP A 19 24.65 -2.43 -0.98
CA ASP A 19 25.35 -1.60 0.02
C ASP A 19 24.52 -0.60 0.83
N LEU A 20 24.19 -0.95 2.10
CA LEU A 20 23.34 -0.11 2.97
C LEU A 20 23.92 0.07 4.40
N PRO A 21 23.75 1.27 5.02
CA PRO A 21 24.43 1.68 6.23
C PRO A 21 23.68 1.26 7.51
N VAL A 22 24.39 1.27 8.65
CA VAL A 22 24.00 0.80 10.00
C VAL A 22 22.62 1.27 10.52
N SER A 23 22.06 2.39 10.03
CA SER A 23 20.70 2.84 10.38
C SER A 23 19.60 1.96 9.81
N GLN A 24 19.86 1.27 8.69
CA GLN A 24 18.92 0.37 8.04
C GLN A 24 18.80 -0.96 8.78
N GLU A 25 19.87 -1.43 9.44
CA GLU A 25 19.85 -2.70 10.19
C GLU A 25 18.84 -2.69 11.36
N LYS A 26 18.69 -1.55 12.05
CA LYS A 26 17.67 -1.39 13.11
C LYS A 26 16.24 -1.43 12.55
N SER A 27 16.03 -0.83 11.38
CA SER A 27 14.75 -0.88 10.67
C SER A 27 14.42 -2.30 10.18
N LEU A 28 15.43 -3.03 9.71
CA LEU A 28 15.28 -4.41 9.24
C LEU A 28 14.94 -5.37 10.39
N THR A 29 15.63 -5.27 11.53
CA THR A 29 15.31 -6.11 12.71
C THR A 29 13.90 -5.85 13.24
N HIS A 30 13.47 -4.60 13.32
CA HIS A 30 12.09 -4.25 13.70
C HIS A 30 11.07 -4.87 12.73
N THR A 31 11.33 -4.77 11.42
CA THR A 31 10.45 -5.33 10.38
C THR A 31 10.38 -6.86 10.48
N LEU A 32 11.49 -7.54 10.74
CA LEU A 32 11.51 -9.00 10.93
C LEU A 32 10.71 -9.44 12.16
N CYS A 33 10.84 -8.71 13.27
CA CYS A 33 10.04 -8.95 14.47
C CYS A 33 8.54 -8.77 14.19
N ALA A 34 8.16 -7.69 13.51
CA ALA A 34 6.77 -7.45 13.11
C ALA A 34 6.22 -8.55 12.20
N LYS A 35 6.99 -9.00 11.20
CA LYS A 35 6.61 -10.12 10.34
C LYS A 35 6.39 -11.42 11.12
N THR A 36 7.23 -11.70 12.11
CA THR A 36 7.05 -12.87 12.98
C THR A 36 5.74 -12.79 13.77
N ILE A 37 5.41 -11.60 14.30
CA ILE A 37 4.13 -11.37 15.00
C ILE A 37 2.96 -11.61 14.04
N TYR A 38 3.00 -11.07 12.82
CA TYR A 38 1.93 -11.28 11.85
C TYR A 38 1.79 -12.73 11.40
N GLN A 39 2.89 -13.49 11.29
CA GLN A 39 2.81 -14.93 11.04
C GLN A 39 2.10 -15.68 12.16
N LEU A 40 2.28 -15.26 13.41
CA LEU A 40 1.52 -15.81 14.54
C LEU A 40 0.04 -15.45 14.42
N PHE A 41 -0.30 -14.22 14.05
CA PHE A 41 -1.70 -13.84 13.76
C PHE A 41 -2.30 -14.72 12.66
N ASP A 42 -1.61 -14.91 11.54
CA ASP A 42 -2.07 -15.74 10.43
C ASP A 42 -2.35 -17.18 10.91
N PHE A 43 -1.47 -17.73 11.75
CA PHE A 43 -1.67 -19.04 12.36
C PHE A 43 -2.93 -19.08 13.25
N LEU A 44 -3.13 -18.07 14.09
CA LEU A 44 -4.30 -17.98 14.98
C LEU A 44 -5.61 -17.86 14.19
N TYR A 45 -5.65 -16.99 13.18
CA TYR A 45 -6.82 -16.84 12.29
C TYR A 45 -7.11 -18.10 11.48
N ARG A 46 -6.06 -18.75 10.96
CA ARG A 46 -6.20 -20.05 10.28
C ARG A 46 -6.77 -21.10 11.23
N TRP A 47 -6.25 -21.17 12.45
CA TRP A 47 -6.72 -22.12 13.45
C TRP A 47 -8.19 -21.86 13.82
N LEU A 48 -8.62 -20.60 13.98
CA LEU A 48 -10.05 -20.27 14.16
C LEU A 48 -10.89 -20.79 13.01
N ARG A 49 -10.50 -20.52 11.76
CA ARG A 49 -11.26 -20.92 10.58
C ARG A 49 -11.41 -22.45 10.49
N GLU A 50 -10.32 -23.18 10.71
CA GLU A 50 -10.34 -24.65 10.69
C GLU A 50 -11.12 -25.24 11.87
N THR A 51 -11.05 -24.61 13.04
CA THR A 51 -11.75 -25.07 14.25
C THR A 51 -13.25 -24.82 14.15
N LYS A 52 -13.67 -23.67 13.59
CA LYS A 52 -15.07 -23.33 13.31
C LYS A 52 -15.76 -24.39 12.44
N GLN A 53 -15.03 -24.99 11.49
CA GLN A 53 -15.55 -26.06 10.64
C GLN A 53 -15.70 -27.40 11.38
N LYS A 54 -14.89 -27.63 12.42
CA LYS A 54 -14.90 -28.88 13.21
C LYS A 54 -15.91 -28.85 14.35
N ILE A 55 -16.23 -27.66 14.87
CA ILE A 55 -17.24 -27.49 15.92
C ILE A 55 -18.62 -27.82 15.34
N LYS A 56 -19.28 -28.82 15.91
CA LYS A 56 -20.68 -29.12 15.58
C LYS A 56 -21.59 -28.06 16.23
N PRO A 57 -22.63 -27.58 15.53
CA PRO A 57 -23.63 -26.72 16.15
C PRO A 57 -24.25 -27.47 17.34
N ASN A 58 -24.39 -26.79 18.48
CA ASN A 58 -24.95 -27.28 19.75
C ASN A 58 -24.07 -28.15 20.69
N GLU A 59 -22.80 -28.42 20.39
CA GLU A 59 -21.94 -29.18 21.32
C GLU A 59 -20.94 -28.24 22.03
N LYS A 60 -21.16 -27.99 23.34
CA LYS A 60 -20.18 -27.28 24.20
C LYS A 60 -19.01 -28.22 24.53
N SER A 61 -18.10 -28.35 23.58
CA SER A 61 -16.86 -29.11 23.74
C SER A 61 -15.75 -28.22 24.31
N ALA A 62 -14.69 -28.81 24.84
CA ALA A 62 -13.50 -28.05 25.26
C ALA A 62 -12.92 -27.19 24.11
N LEU A 63 -13.06 -27.68 22.86
CA LEU A 63 -12.64 -26.97 21.66
C LEU A 63 -13.49 -25.74 21.36
N SER A 64 -14.80 -25.75 21.64
CA SER A 64 -15.64 -24.57 21.43
C SER A 64 -15.29 -23.46 22.42
N LEU A 65 -14.98 -23.80 23.68
CA LEU A 65 -14.55 -22.81 24.68
C LEU A 65 -13.19 -22.18 24.32
N GLN A 66 -12.25 -22.99 23.82
CA GLN A 66 -10.95 -22.49 23.33
C GLN A 66 -11.12 -21.59 22.11
N TYR A 67 -12.03 -21.95 21.19
CA TYR A 67 -12.39 -21.13 20.05
C TYR A 67 -12.94 -19.77 20.48
N ASP A 68 -13.94 -19.75 21.37
CA ASP A 68 -14.56 -18.51 21.85
C ASP A 68 -13.52 -17.61 22.55
N THR A 69 -12.66 -18.19 23.38
CA THR A 69 -11.60 -17.45 24.08
C THR A 69 -10.61 -16.80 23.11
N LEU A 70 -10.24 -17.52 22.05
CA LEU A 70 -9.27 -17.05 21.07
C LEU A 70 -9.91 -16.04 20.09
N ASP A 71 -11.18 -16.24 19.71
CA ASP A 71 -11.96 -15.29 18.92
C ASP A 71 -12.14 -13.95 19.67
N GLU A 72 -12.48 -14.01 20.97
CA GLU A 72 -12.52 -12.83 21.83
C GLU A 72 -11.16 -12.14 21.98
N PHE A 73 -10.07 -12.92 22.02
CA PHE A 73 -8.72 -12.35 22.06
C PHE A 73 -8.38 -11.60 20.77
N LEU A 74 -8.63 -12.20 19.60
CA LEU A 74 -8.31 -11.57 18.32
C LEU A 74 -9.17 -10.33 18.03
N LYS A 75 -10.44 -10.32 18.47
CA LYS A 75 -11.32 -9.14 18.37
C LYS A 75 -10.85 -7.91 19.14
N LYS A 76 -9.89 -8.05 20.07
CA LYS A 76 -9.29 -6.90 20.77
C LYS A 76 -8.37 -6.08 19.89
N PHE A 77 -7.87 -6.64 18.79
CA PHE A 77 -6.96 -5.96 17.87
C PHE A 77 -7.75 -5.28 16.75
N SER A 78 -7.39 -4.03 16.45
CA SER A 78 -7.99 -3.32 15.32
C SER A 78 -7.51 -3.89 14.00
N LYS A 79 -8.45 -4.33 13.15
CA LYS A 79 -8.14 -4.79 11.80
C LYS A 79 -7.46 -3.72 10.95
N LEU A 80 -7.84 -2.46 11.16
CA LEU A 80 -7.24 -1.32 10.49
C LEU A 80 -5.75 -1.20 10.84
N GLU A 81 -5.39 -1.27 12.12
CA GLU A 81 -3.99 -1.20 12.57
C GLU A 81 -3.16 -2.38 12.06
N ILE A 82 -3.76 -3.58 12.03
CA ILE A 82 -3.12 -4.78 11.45
C ILE A 82 -2.87 -4.56 9.95
N SER A 83 -3.82 -3.99 9.22
CA SER A 83 -3.69 -3.68 7.80
C SER A 83 -2.56 -2.67 7.54
N GLU A 84 -2.59 -1.53 8.22
CA GLU A 84 -1.57 -0.48 8.06
C GLU A 84 -0.17 -0.96 8.45
N GLY A 85 -0.04 -1.73 9.53
CA GLY A 85 1.24 -2.28 9.93
C GLY A 85 1.74 -3.38 8.97
N SER A 86 0.83 -4.17 8.38
CA SER A 86 1.17 -5.14 7.33
C SER A 86 1.63 -4.45 6.05
N TYR A 87 0.99 -3.33 5.69
CA TYR A 87 1.40 -2.49 4.55
C TYR A 87 2.83 -1.97 4.73
N LYS A 88 3.15 -1.43 5.92
CA LYS A 88 4.51 -0.97 6.27
C LYS A 88 5.55 -2.10 6.19
N CYS A 89 5.15 -3.33 6.48
CA CYS A 89 6.00 -4.52 6.37
C CYS A 89 6.13 -5.10 4.95
N ARG A 90 5.50 -4.46 3.95
CA ARG A 90 5.42 -4.92 2.55
C ARG A 90 4.69 -6.26 2.36
N GLU A 91 3.75 -6.56 3.25
CA GLU A 91 2.91 -7.76 3.18
C GLU A 91 1.53 -7.36 2.63
N TYR A 92 1.50 -6.93 1.36
CA TYR A 92 0.36 -6.26 0.75
C TYR A 92 -0.90 -7.13 0.68
N THR A 93 -0.77 -8.44 0.47
CA THR A 93 -1.91 -9.37 0.48
C THR A 93 -2.57 -9.45 1.85
N ARG A 94 -1.77 -9.45 2.93
CA ARG A 94 -2.31 -9.42 4.30
C ARG A 94 -2.97 -8.08 4.59
N ALA A 95 -2.33 -6.98 4.18
CA ALA A 95 -2.89 -5.64 4.33
C ALA A 95 -4.26 -5.53 3.63
N LEU A 96 -4.38 -6.06 2.41
CA LEU A 96 -5.63 -6.09 1.65
C LEU A 96 -6.72 -6.85 2.40
N LEU A 97 -6.43 -8.08 2.82
CA LEU A 97 -7.38 -8.94 3.52
C LEU A 97 -8.02 -8.23 4.73
N PHE A 98 -7.18 -7.66 5.62
CA PHE A 98 -7.68 -7.00 6.82
C PHE A 98 -8.42 -5.68 6.53
N LEU A 99 -8.02 -4.96 5.49
CA LEU A 99 -8.70 -3.73 5.08
C LEU A 99 -10.09 -4.02 4.51
N GLU A 100 -10.19 -5.04 3.65
CA GLU A 100 -11.48 -5.47 3.08
C GLU A 100 -12.43 -5.99 4.16
N GLU A 101 -11.93 -6.78 5.12
CA GLU A 101 -12.72 -7.20 6.27
C GLU A 101 -13.24 -6.01 7.09
N TYR A 102 -12.38 -5.01 7.32
CA TYR A 102 -12.76 -3.80 8.06
C TYR A 102 -13.84 -2.99 7.33
N ILE A 103 -13.72 -2.84 6.01
CA ILE A 103 -14.70 -2.15 5.16
C ILE A 103 -16.01 -2.94 5.09
N THR A 104 -15.95 -4.27 5.05
CA THR A 104 -17.14 -5.14 5.08
C THR A 104 -17.93 -4.95 6.38
N GLU A 105 -17.24 -4.74 7.50
CA GLU A 105 -17.87 -4.43 8.79
C GLU A 105 -18.38 -2.98 8.88
N ASN A 106 -17.77 -2.06 8.12
CA ASN A 106 -18.06 -0.62 8.16
C ASN A 106 -18.25 -0.05 6.74
N PRO A 107 -19.36 -0.36 6.04
CA PRO A 107 -19.51 -0.03 4.62
C PRO A 107 -19.48 1.48 4.31
N ASN A 108 -19.84 2.32 5.29
CA ASN A 108 -19.86 3.78 5.14
C ASN A 108 -18.47 4.40 5.00
N THR A 109 -17.39 3.67 5.31
CA THR A 109 -16.02 4.20 5.27
C THR A 109 -15.31 3.92 3.94
N LEU A 110 -15.96 3.20 3.01
CA LEU A 110 -15.36 2.76 1.75
C LEU A 110 -14.65 3.90 1.01
N GLN A 111 -15.33 5.02 0.76
CA GLN A 111 -14.79 6.16 0.00
C GLN A 111 -13.49 6.70 0.63
N SER A 112 -13.41 6.77 1.96
CA SER A 112 -12.22 7.25 2.66
C SER A 112 -11.01 6.33 2.53
N TYR A 113 -11.24 5.03 2.28
CA TYR A 113 -10.19 4.03 2.18
C TYR A 113 -9.87 3.60 0.74
N LEU A 114 -10.55 4.16 -0.28
CA LEU A 114 -10.23 3.93 -1.69
C LEU A 114 -8.76 4.27 -2.04
N PRO A 115 -8.16 5.39 -1.58
CA PRO A 115 -6.76 5.67 -1.87
C PRO A 115 -5.82 4.60 -1.30
N SER A 116 -6.10 4.13 -0.09
CA SER A 116 -5.32 3.08 0.58
C SER A 116 -5.45 1.72 -0.12
N LEU A 117 -6.67 1.36 -0.56
CA LEU A 117 -6.89 0.18 -1.40
C LEU A 117 -6.12 0.31 -2.71
N GLY A 118 -6.20 1.48 -3.37
CA GLY A 118 -5.45 1.77 -4.59
C GLY A 118 -3.95 1.54 -4.44
N ALA A 119 -3.35 2.07 -3.38
CA ALA A 119 -1.94 1.85 -3.07
C ALA A 119 -1.59 0.37 -2.88
N ILE A 120 -2.45 -0.40 -2.21
CA ILE A 120 -2.24 -1.84 -2.03
C ILE A 120 -2.32 -2.58 -3.37
N TYR A 121 -3.35 -2.32 -4.17
CA TYR A 121 -3.52 -2.96 -5.49
C TYR A 121 -2.43 -2.58 -6.49
N TYR A 122 -1.90 -1.35 -6.41
CA TYR A 122 -0.72 -0.92 -7.14
C TYR A 122 0.48 -1.83 -6.85
N HIS A 123 0.80 -2.05 -5.57
CA HIS A 123 1.89 -2.93 -5.16
C HIS A 123 1.64 -4.42 -5.44
N LEU A 124 0.38 -4.83 -5.59
CA LEU A 124 0.01 -6.17 -6.04
C LEU A 124 0.04 -6.32 -7.57
N HIS A 125 0.32 -5.25 -8.32
CA HIS A 125 0.31 -5.21 -9.78
C HIS A 125 -1.01 -5.68 -10.39
N ASP A 126 -2.15 -5.30 -9.79
CA ASP A 126 -3.48 -5.64 -10.27
C ASP A 126 -4.20 -4.43 -10.89
N PRO A 127 -4.09 -4.22 -12.22
CA PRO A 127 -4.76 -3.11 -12.91
C PRO A 127 -6.28 -3.21 -12.92
N ASP A 128 -6.86 -4.41 -12.84
CA ASP A 128 -8.31 -4.58 -12.95
C ASP A 128 -9.00 -4.09 -11.67
N SER A 129 -8.43 -4.46 -10.52
CA SER A 129 -8.90 -3.95 -9.22
C SER A 129 -8.74 -2.44 -9.10
N LEU A 130 -7.63 -1.87 -9.56
CA LEU A 130 -7.44 -0.42 -9.62
C LEU A 130 -8.50 0.28 -10.50
N ARG A 131 -8.82 -0.31 -11.66
CA ARG A 131 -9.90 0.20 -12.51
C ARG A 131 -11.24 0.17 -11.80
N GLY A 132 -11.51 -0.88 -11.02
CA GLY A 132 -12.68 -0.98 -10.17
C GLY A 132 -12.75 0.15 -9.15
N ILE A 133 -11.65 0.43 -8.45
CA ILE A 133 -11.53 1.51 -7.46
C ILE A 133 -11.81 2.89 -8.09
N ILE A 134 -11.20 3.18 -9.23
CA ILE A 134 -11.44 4.45 -9.93
C ILE A 134 -12.91 4.57 -10.39
N ALA A 135 -13.54 3.47 -10.78
CA ALA A 135 -14.93 3.46 -11.23
C ALA A 135 -15.97 3.66 -10.12
N ILE A 136 -15.66 3.25 -8.88
CA ILE A 136 -16.56 3.40 -7.72
C ILE A 136 -16.36 4.70 -6.94
N HIS A 137 -15.34 5.47 -7.32
CA HIS A 137 -15.03 6.74 -6.68
C HIS A 137 -16.17 7.75 -6.92
N GLU A 138 -16.71 8.33 -5.85
CA GLU A 138 -17.85 9.26 -5.94
C GLU A 138 -17.44 10.67 -6.37
N THR A 139 -16.21 11.07 -6.04
CA THR A 139 -15.62 12.37 -6.39
C THR A 139 -14.62 12.24 -7.54
N GLU A 140 -13.99 13.33 -7.96
CA GLU A 140 -12.88 13.23 -8.90
C GLU A 140 -11.66 12.58 -8.19
N PRO A 141 -11.07 11.51 -8.74
CA PRO A 141 -9.86 10.90 -8.18
C PRO A 141 -8.71 11.90 -8.15
N THR A 142 -7.85 11.77 -7.15
CA THR A 142 -6.68 12.63 -7.02
C THR A 142 -5.67 12.35 -8.13
N ALA A 143 -4.83 13.35 -8.46
CA ALA A 143 -3.77 13.17 -9.45
C ALA A 143 -2.80 12.02 -9.07
N GLN A 144 -2.59 11.79 -7.77
CA GLN A 144 -1.76 10.69 -7.25
C GLN A 144 -2.39 9.32 -7.52
N GLU A 145 -3.70 9.16 -7.28
CA GLU A 145 -4.40 7.91 -7.60
C GLU A 145 -4.40 7.63 -9.11
N MET A 146 -4.55 8.68 -9.92
CA MET A 146 -4.46 8.56 -11.38
C MET A 146 -3.05 8.16 -11.85
N ILE A 147 -1.99 8.65 -11.20
CA ILE A 147 -0.62 8.19 -11.47
C ILE A 147 -0.50 6.69 -11.25
N LEU A 148 -0.92 6.18 -10.08
CA LEU A 148 -0.84 4.74 -9.77
C LEU A 148 -1.61 3.91 -10.81
N PHE A 149 -2.78 4.39 -11.22
CA PHE A 149 -3.58 3.75 -12.25
C PHE A 149 -2.86 3.72 -13.62
N HIS A 150 -2.31 4.85 -14.06
CA HIS A 150 -1.63 4.95 -15.35
C HIS A 150 -0.31 4.16 -15.39
N GLU A 151 0.43 4.11 -14.30
CA GLU A 151 1.65 3.30 -14.17
C GLU A 151 1.34 1.80 -14.29
N VAL A 152 0.36 1.28 -13.55
CA VAL A 152 0.02 -0.16 -13.58
C VAL A 152 -0.63 -0.57 -14.89
N THR A 153 -1.36 0.35 -15.54
CA THR A 153 -1.92 0.10 -16.89
C THR A 153 -0.90 0.29 -18.01
N GLY A 154 0.31 0.76 -17.72
CA GLY A 154 1.37 1.00 -18.72
C GLY A 154 1.14 2.22 -19.61
N LYS A 155 0.23 3.12 -19.23
CA LYS A 155 -0.08 4.35 -19.97
C LYS A 155 0.86 5.48 -19.54
N LEU A 156 2.13 5.34 -19.90
CA LEU A 156 3.20 6.25 -19.45
C LEU A 156 3.01 7.71 -19.89
N GLN A 157 2.34 7.96 -21.03
CA GLN A 157 2.02 9.31 -21.49
C GLN A 157 1.02 10.00 -20.55
N ASP A 158 -0.03 9.30 -20.17
CA ASP A 158 -1.04 9.82 -19.24
C ASP A 158 -0.44 10.00 -17.83
N ALA A 159 0.41 9.05 -17.39
CA ALA A 159 1.14 9.17 -16.13
C ALA A 159 2.05 10.41 -16.11
N ALA A 160 2.83 10.64 -17.17
CA ALA A 160 3.69 11.82 -17.30
C ALA A 160 2.89 13.13 -17.20
N ALA A 161 1.72 13.21 -17.85
CA ALA A 161 0.84 14.38 -17.75
C ALA A 161 0.32 14.61 -16.32
N CYS A 162 0.00 13.55 -15.58
CA CYS A 162 -0.38 13.66 -14.16
C CYS A 162 0.79 14.13 -13.28
N TYR A 163 2.00 13.65 -13.54
CA TYR A 163 3.19 14.11 -12.82
C TYR A 163 3.49 15.60 -13.07
N GLU A 164 3.37 16.06 -14.31
CA GLU A 164 3.56 17.48 -14.65
C GLU A 164 2.57 18.38 -13.91
N ARG A 165 1.31 17.93 -13.78
CA ARG A 165 0.29 18.63 -12.98
C ARG A 165 0.70 18.75 -11.51
N LEU A 166 1.17 17.65 -10.91
CA LEU A 166 1.66 17.67 -9.52
C LEU A 166 2.89 18.57 -9.34
N GLY A 167 3.79 18.62 -10.33
CA GLY A 167 4.95 19.50 -10.33
C GLY A 167 4.57 20.98 -10.35
N GLN A 168 3.57 21.36 -11.17
CA GLN A 168 3.05 22.74 -11.24
C GLN A 168 2.43 23.20 -9.91
N GLU A 169 1.81 22.28 -9.18
CA GLU A 169 1.20 22.55 -7.87
C GLU A 169 2.25 22.63 -6.72
N ASN A 170 3.55 22.42 -7.01
CA ASN A 170 4.64 22.27 -6.03
C ASN A 170 4.38 21.15 -5.01
N VAL A 171 3.62 20.12 -5.37
CA VAL A 171 3.25 18.99 -4.49
C VAL A 171 4.28 17.85 -4.60
N GLY A 172 5.47 18.11 -5.16
CA GLY A 172 6.48 17.08 -5.48
C GLY A 172 7.86 17.32 -4.87
N GLY A 173 8.42 16.28 -4.27
CA GLY A 173 9.85 16.20 -3.91
C GLY A 173 10.69 15.53 -4.99
N GLU A 174 11.94 15.19 -4.68
CA GLU A 174 12.89 14.51 -5.56
C GLU A 174 12.31 13.23 -6.22
N ASP A 175 11.54 12.46 -5.46
CA ASP A 175 10.97 11.20 -5.94
C ASP A 175 9.94 11.39 -7.07
N LEU A 176 9.20 12.51 -7.08
CA LEU A 176 8.26 12.85 -8.16
C LEU A 176 9.00 12.96 -9.49
N TYR A 177 10.09 13.74 -9.48
CA TYR A 177 10.89 13.99 -10.66
C TYR A 177 11.66 12.74 -11.11
N LYS A 178 12.13 11.92 -10.17
CA LYS A 178 12.71 10.62 -10.48
C LYS A 178 11.71 9.74 -11.24
N ALA A 179 10.47 9.66 -10.78
CA ALA A 179 9.41 8.91 -11.45
C ALA A 179 9.06 9.49 -12.83
N MET A 180 9.04 10.82 -12.98
CA MET A 180 8.87 11.48 -14.28
C MET A 180 9.97 11.08 -15.27
N VAL A 181 11.23 11.14 -14.86
CA VAL A 181 12.37 10.74 -15.69
C VAL A 181 12.23 9.27 -16.10
N GLN A 182 11.83 8.39 -15.19
CA GLN A 182 11.57 6.98 -15.50
C GLN A 182 10.43 6.80 -16.52
N CYS A 183 9.35 7.56 -16.41
CA CYS A 183 8.26 7.56 -17.40
C CYS A 183 8.76 7.96 -18.79
N TYR A 184 9.54 9.05 -18.89
CA TYR A 184 10.10 9.52 -20.16
C TYR A 184 11.09 8.53 -20.78
N LEU A 185 11.89 7.86 -19.97
CA LEU A 185 12.75 6.77 -20.43
C LEU A 185 11.93 5.57 -20.93
N GLY A 186 10.85 5.21 -20.23
CA GLY A 186 9.94 4.13 -20.65
C GLY A 186 9.18 4.44 -21.95
N MET A 187 9.00 5.72 -22.29
CA MET A 187 8.42 6.18 -23.56
C MET A 187 9.45 6.31 -24.70
N ASP A 188 10.70 5.89 -24.50
CA ASP A 188 11.82 6.08 -25.45
C ASP A 188 12.08 7.55 -25.80
N GLN A 189 11.96 8.44 -24.81
CA GLN A 189 12.26 9.87 -24.91
C GLN A 189 13.47 10.26 -24.04
N PRO A 190 14.67 9.72 -24.31
CA PRO A 190 15.85 9.93 -23.46
C PRO A 190 16.35 11.38 -23.45
N LEU A 191 16.15 12.12 -24.55
CA LEU A 191 16.52 13.54 -24.61
C LEU A 191 15.68 14.39 -23.67
N THR A 192 14.37 14.16 -23.62
CA THR A 192 13.46 14.83 -22.69
C THR A 192 13.81 14.49 -21.25
N ALA A 193 14.05 13.21 -20.95
CA ALA A 193 14.49 12.74 -19.64
C ALA A 193 15.80 13.43 -19.18
N LEU A 194 16.78 13.56 -20.09
CA LEU A 194 18.05 14.23 -19.81
C LEU A 194 17.86 15.73 -19.55
N GLN A 195 17.03 16.41 -20.34
CA GLN A 195 16.74 17.83 -20.13
C GLN A 195 16.08 18.09 -18.77
N LEU A 196 15.12 17.24 -18.39
CA LEU A 196 14.46 17.30 -17.09
C LEU A 196 15.47 17.11 -15.95
N ALA A 197 16.30 16.07 -16.02
CA ALA A 197 17.32 15.79 -15.01
C ALA A 197 18.32 16.96 -14.87
N GLN A 198 18.79 17.53 -15.99
CA GLN A 198 19.67 18.69 -15.98
C GLN A 198 19.00 19.93 -15.38
N GLY A 199 17.72 20.15 -15.68
CA GLY A 199 16.94 21.24 -15.09
C GLY A 199 16.92 21.18 -13.56
N LEU A 200 16.78 19.97 -13.00
CA LEU A 200 16.75 19.74 -11.56
C LEU A 200 18.12 19.97 -10.91
N LEU A 201 19.19 19.40 -11.47
CA LEU A 201 20.55 19.60 -10.95
C LEU A 201 20.94 21.09 -10.92
N ASN A 202 20.52 21.86 -11.92
CA ASN A 202 20.81 23.29 -11.98
C ASN A 202 19.97 24.10 -10.98
N SER A 203 18.78 23.60 -10.62
CA SER A 203 17.91 24.26 -9.63
C SER A 203 18.39 24.10 -8.19
N GLU A 204 19.16 23.04 -7.88
CA GLU A 204 19.77 22.83 -6.55
C GLU A 204 21.07 23.63 -6.32
N GLN A 205 21.62 24.26 -7.37
CA GLN A 205 22.86 25.06 -7.29
C GLN A 205 22.62 26.57 -7.04
N CYS A 206 21.36 26.99 -6.82
CA CYS A 206 20.99 28.37 -6.44
C CYS A 206 20.36 28.38 -5.04
#